data_AF-A0A7C5VWI4-F1
#
_entry.id   AF-A0A7C5VWI4-F1
#
_cell.length_a   1.000
_cell.length_b   1.000
_cell.length_c   1.000
_cell.angle_alpha   90.00
_cell.angle_beta   90.00
_cell.angle_gamma   90.00
#
_symmetry.space_group_name_H-M   'P 1'
#
loop_
_entity.id
_entity.type
_entity.pdbx_description
1 polymer ?
#
loop_
_entity_poly.entity_id
_entity_poly.type
_entity_poly.pdbx_seq_one_letter_code
_entity_poly.pdbx_strand_id
1 'polypeptide(L)' 'MAKKAKADRIIVTLECTVCRERNYVTQKNRRNDPGRLELRKYCPRCRRHQVHRETR' A
#
# COMPACT_ATOMS: atom_id res chain seq x y z
N MET A 1 21.97 -22.70 4.87
CA MET A 1 20.67 -23.08 4.27
C MET A 1 20.03 -21.86 3.64
N ALA A 2 19.55 -22.00 2.40
CA ALA A 2 19.36 -20.92 1.44
C ALA A 2 18.30 -19.88 1.84
N LYS A 3 18.64 -18.59 1.68
CA LYS A 3 17.71 -17.45 1.72
C LYS A 3 16.59 -17.70 0.71
N LYS A 4 15.39 -18.07 1.18
CA LYS A 4 14.20 -18.20 0.36
C LYS A 4 13.94 -16.84 -0.30
N ALA A 5 14.15 -16.75 -1.61
CA ALA A 5 14.04 -15.51 -2.36
C ALA A 5 12.65 -14.90 -2.14
N LYS A 6 12.62 -13.57 -1.92
CA LYS A 6 11.42 -12.75 -1.70
C LYS A 6 10.53 -12.63 -2.96
N ALA A 7 10.30 -13.73 -3.69
CA ALA A 7 9.59 -13.73 -4.97
C ALA A 7 8.11 -13.33 -4.86
N ASP A 8 7.54 -13.39 -3.65
CA ASP A 8 6.11 -13.15 -3.40
C ASP A 8 5.79 -11.74 -2.86
N ARG A 9 6.82 -10.90 -2.64
CA ARG A 9 6.63 -9.51 -2.21
C ARG A 9 6.44 -8.62 -3.44
N ILE A 10 5.23 -8.13 -3.61
CA ILE A 10 4.89 -7.14 -4.64
C ILE A 10 4.96 -5.73 -4.05
N ILE A 11 5.46 -4.80 -4.84
CA ILE A 11 5.43 -3.37 -4.53
C ILE A 11 4.04 -2.87 -4.93
N VAL A 12 3.33 -2.26 -3.99
CA VAL A 12 2.00 -1.70 -4.19
C VAL A 12 2.01 -0.22 -3.85
N THR A 13 1.24 0.56 -4.60
CA THR A 13 1.08 1.99 -4.33
C THR A 13 -0.24 2.22 -3.61
N LEU A 14 -0.24 3.11 -2.63
CA LEU A 14 -1.41 3.51 -1.88
C LEU A 14 -1.86 4.90 -2.32
N GLU A 15 -3.13 4.99 -2.69
CA GLU A 15 -3.81 6.19 -3.17
C GLU A 15 -4.82 6.65 -2.13
N CYS A 16 -4.80 7.93 -1.75
CA CYS A 16 -5.82 8.48 -0.86
C CYS A 16 -7.20 8.51 -1.54
N THR A 17 -8.25 8.10 -0.84
CA THR A 17 -9.62 8.07 -1.39
C THR A 17 -10.20 9.45 -1.69
N VAL A 18 -9.68 10.51 -1.07
CA VAL A 18 -10.22 11.88 -1.21
C VAL A 18 -9.40 12.72 -2.18
N CYS A 19 -8.09 12.82 -1.93
CA CYS A 19 -7.18 13.64 -2.73
C CYS A 19 -6.71 12.91 -4.01
N ARG A 20 -6.96 11.60 -4.15
CA ARG A 20 -6.42 10.70 -5.20
C ARG A 20 -4.90 10.74 -5.34
N GLU A 21 -4.23 11.21 -4.28
CA GLU A 21 -2.80 11.40 -4.28
C GLU A 21 -2.11 10.08 -3.92
N ARG A 22 -1.11 9.71 -4.74
CA ARG A 22 -0.33 8.49 -4.62
C ARG A 22 0.99 8.81 -3.93
N ASN A 23 0.95 8.87 -2.61
CA ASN A 23 2.10 9.33 -1.81
C ASN A 23 2.88 8.20 -1.16
N TYR A 24 2.33 6.99 -1.12
CA TYR A 24 2.91 5.90 -0.35
C TYR A 24 3.11 4.67 -1.22
N VAL A 25 4.28 4.06 -1.08
CA VAL A 25 4.64 2.81 -1.72
C VAL A 25 4.97 1.82 -0.61
N THR A 26 4.33 0.66 -0.62
CA THR A 26 4.57 -0.39 0.38
C THR A 26 4.83 -1.72 -0.32
N GLN A 27 5.40 -2.68 0.40
CA GLN A 27 5.56 -4.04 -0.10
C GLN A 27 4.53 -4.91 0.60
N LYS A 28 3.66 -5.57 -0.16
CA LYS A 28 2.78 -6.61 0.38
C LYS A 28 3.18 -7.98 -0.11
N ASN A 29 2.92 -8.99 0.72
CA ASN A 29 3.12 -10.38 0.35
C ASN A 29 1.81 -10.91 -0.24
N ARG A 30 1.79 -11.18 -1.55
CA ARG A 30 0.57 -11.55 -2.27
C ARG A 30 -0.06 -12.84 -1.71
N ARG A 31 0.77 -13.73 -1.17
CA ARG A 31 0.33 -15.00 -0.58
C ARG A 31 -0.36 -14.86 0.78
N ASN A 32 0.00 -13.85 1.57
CA ASN A 32 -0.55 -13.65 2.91
C ASN A 32 -1.75 -12.71 2.90
N ASP A 33 -1.74 -11.73 1.99
CA ASP A 33 -2.78 -10.71 1.88
C ASP A 33 -3.24 -10.60 0.41
N PRO A 34 -4.15 -11.50 -0.02
CA PRO A 34 -4.70 -11.48 -1.38
C PRO A 34 -5.70 -10.33 -1.60
N GLY A 35 -6.15 -9.69 -0.51
CA GLY A 35 -7.10 -8.58 -0.53
C GLY A 35 -6.50 -7.24 -0.96
N ARG A 36 -7.38 -6.26 -1.11
CA ARG A 36 -7.01 -4.87 -1.41
C ARG A 36 -6.62 -4.18 -0.10
N LEU A 37 -5.40 -3.66 -0.02
CA LEU A 37 -4.90 -3.05 1.21
C LEU A 37 -5.58 -1.68 1.45
N GLU A 38 -6.17 -1.49 2.62
CA GLU A 38 -6.72 -0.21 3.07
C GLU A 38 -6.03 0.23 4.36
N LEU A 39 -5.28 1.33 4.31
CA LEU A 39 -4.53 1.84 5.46
C LEU A 39 -4.90 3.28 5.75
N ARG A 40 -5.09 3.62 7.03
CA ARG A 40 -5.23 5.02 7.45
C ARG A 40 -3.85 5.66 7.52
N LYS A 41 -3.58 6.57 6.59
CA LYS A 41 -2.32 7.32 6.47
C LYS A 41 -2.62 8.80 6.34
N TYR A 42 -1.64 9.64 6.67
CA TYR A 42 -1.76 11.08 6.55
C TYR A 42 -1.71 11.49 5.06
N CYS A 43 -2.75 12.16 4.52
CA CYS A 43 -2.63 12.80 3.20
C CYS A 43 -2.12 14.24 3.40
N PRO A 44 -0.93 14.64 2.87
CA PRO A 44 -0.40 15.99 3.02
C PRO A 44 -1.29 17.04 2.34
N ARG A 45 -1.93 16.70 1.21
CA ARG A 45 -2.93 17.57 0.55
C ARG A 45 -4.15 17.85 1.43
N CYS A 46 -4.69 16.83 2.09
CA CYS A 46 -5.87 16.99 2.96
C CYS A 46 -5.52 17.44 4.39
N ARG A 47 -4.24 17.40 4.76
CA ARG A 47 -3.73 17.67 6.12
C ARG A 47 -4.42 16.85 7.23
N ARG A 48 -4.88 15.65 6.91
CA ARG A 48 -5.58 14.74 7.83
C ARG A 48 -5.30 13.28 7.49
N HIS A 49 -5.50 12.41 8.48
CA HIS A 49 -5.41 10.96 8.31
C HIS A 49 -6.64 10.43 7.57
N GLN A 50 -6.43 9.97 6.35
CA GLN A 50 -7.47 9.41 5.49
C GLN A 50 -7.17 7.96 5.14
N VAL A 51 -8.20 7.25 4.71
CA VAL A 51 -8.04 5.91 4.15
C VAL A 51 -7.32 6.03 2.81
N HIS A 52 -6.21 5.32 2.70
CA HIS A 52 -5.50 5.11 1.45
C HIS A 52 -5.77 3.68 0.99
N ARG A 53 -6.22 3.55 -0.25
CA ARG A 53 -6.50 2.28 -0.91
C ARG A 53 -5.36 1.90 -1.81
N GLU A 54 -5.12 0.61 -1.91
CA GLU A 54 -4.22 0.07 -2.91
C GLU A 54 -4.69 0.40 -4.33
N THR A 55 -3.77 1.01 -5.08
CA THR A 55 -3.87 1.28 -6.51
C THR A 55 -2.70 0.55 -7.17
N ARG A 56 -3.09 -0.44 -7.99
CA ARG A 56 -2.32 -1.38 -8.83
C ARG A 56 -0.91 -1.77 -8.40
#